data_AF-A0A7Y7D3E8-F1
#
_entry.id   AF-A0A7Y7D3E8-F1
#
_cell.length_a   1.000
_cell.length_b   1.000
_cell.length_c   1.000
_cell.angle_alpha   90.00
_cell.angle_beta   90.00
_cell.angle_gamma   90.00
#
_symmetry.space_group_name_H-M   'P 1'
#
loop_
_entity.id
_entity.type
_entity.pdbx_description
1 polymer ?
#
loop_
_entity_poly.entity_id
_entity_poly.type
_entity_poly.pdbx_seq_one_letter_code
_entity_poly.pdbx_strand_id
1 'polypeptide(L)'
;MYGDIKSQILGLFPFNYDATLILLGVLIWLIGGLVFRLPMTKLVSLVPIIILGVAMEISDVMFLAQAPVRAVSDFAFLVVPVLIVVFFQHQGWART
;
A
#
# COMPACT_ATOMS: atom_id res chain seq x y z
N MET A 1 16.73 10.88 -13.83
CA MET A 1 15.54 11.55 -14.40
C MET A 1 14.30 10.66 -14.36
N TYR A 2 14.34 9.39 -14.80
CA TYR A 2 13.18 8.49 -14.67
C TYR A 2 12.86 8.08 -13.21
N GLY A 3 13.87 8.05 -12.32
CA GLY A 3 13.70 7.68 -10.90
C GLY A 3 12.83 8.60 -10.03
N ASP A 4 12.41 9.77 -10.53
CA ASP A 4 11.62 10.75 -9.76
C ASP A 4 10.14 10.83 -10.19
N ILE A 5 9.68 9.96 -11.10
CA ILE A 5 8.29 10.02 -11.56
C ILE A 5 7.32 9.69 -10.41
N LYS A 6 7.63 8.65 -9.62
CA LYS A 6 6.83 8.27 -8.46
C LYS A 6 6.80 9.37 -7.40
N SER A 7 7.95 9.99 -7.11
CA SER A 7 8.05 11.08 -6.13
C SER A 7 7.31 12.34 -6.59
N GLN A 8 7.35 12.66 -7.88
CA GLN A 8 6.59 13.77 -8.47
C GLN A 8 5.08 13.54 -8.42
N ILE A 9 4.61 12.33 -8.77
CA ILE A 9 3.18 11.99 -8.73
C ILE A 9 2.67 12.00 -7.29
N LEU A 10 3.40 11.39 -6.36
CA LEU A 10 2.99 11.35 -4.95
C LEU A 10 3.16 12.70 -4.25
N GLY A 11 4.04 13.57 -4.76
CA GLY A 11 4.20 14.95 -4.30
C GLY A 11 3.11 15.92 -4.76
N LEU A 12 2.19 15.50 -5.65
CA LEU A 12 0.99 16.28 -6.00
C LEU A 12 -0.02 16.34 -4.85
N PHE A 13 0.07 15.42 -3.90
CA PHE A 13 -0.80 15.39 -2.74
C PHE A 13 -0.28 16.34 -1.66
N PRO A 14 -1.17 17.00 -0.90
CA PRO A 14 -0.78 17.99 0.12
C PRO A 14 -0.22 17.36 1.41
N PHE A 15 0.31 16.14 1.31
CA PHE A 15 0.85 15.35 2.43
C PHE A 15 2.33 15.04 2.18
N ASN A 16 3.05 14.65 3.23
CA ASN A 16 4.40 14.12 3.04
C ASN A 16 4.34 12.78 2.28
N TYR A 17 5.46 12.41 1.64
CA TYR A 17 5.55 11.22 0.79
C TYR A 17 5.07 9.95 1.51
N ASP A 18 5.53 9.76 2.76
CA ASP A 18 5.19 8.58 3.57
C ASP A 18 3.69 8.53 3.91
N ALA A 19 3.07 9.64 4.28
CA ALA A 19 1.63 9.69 4.54
C ALA A 19 0.83 9.45 3.25
N THR A 20 1.28 9.96 2.10
CA THR A 20 0.65 9.67 0.82
C THR A 20 0.69 8.17 0.51
N LEU A 21 1.80 7.47 0.79
CA LEU A 21 1.89 6.02 0.63
C LEU A 21 0.92 5.27 1.54
N ILE A 22 0.78 5.68 2.80
CA ILE A 22 -0.17 5.09 3.74
C ILE A 22 -1.60 5.27 3.23
N LEU A 23 -1.97 6.48 2.81
CA LEU A 23 -3.30 6.79 2.28
C LEU A 23 -3.59 6.01 1.00
N LEU A 24 -2.60 5.88 0.12
CA LEU A 24 -2.70 5.09 -1.10
C LEU A 24 -2.92 3.61 -0.77
N GLY A 25 -2.20 3.07 0.22
CA GLY A 25 -2.40 1.70 0.70
C GLY A 25 -3.82 1.46 1.20
N VAL A 26 -4.32 2.35 2.07
CA VAL A 26 -5.71 2.29 2.56
C VAL A 26 -6.71 2.36 1.42
N LEU A 27 -6.50 3.26 0.46
CA LEU A 27 -7.37 3.41 -0.71
C LEU A 27 -7.39 2.15 -1.59
N ILE A 28 -6.22 1.59 -1.91
CA ILE A 28 -6.09 0.35 -2.69
C ILE A 28 -6.79 -0.81 -1.98
N TRP A 29 -6.64 -0.92 -0.66
CA TRP A 29 -7.33 -1.94 0.13
C TRP A 29 -8.86 -1.79 0.08
N LEU A 30 -9.38 -0.57 0.29
CA LEU A 30 -10.82 -0.30 0.22
C LEU A 30 -11.40 -0.59 -1.17
N ILE A 31 -10.74 -0.11 -2.23
CA ILE A 31 -11.17 -0.37 -3.61
C ILE A 31 -11.07 -1.85 -3.93
N GLY A 32 -9.96 -2.50 -3.57
CA GLY A 32 -9.73 -3.92 -3.82
C GLY A 32 -10.81 -4.78 -3.16
N GLY A 33 -11.09 -4.57 -1.87
CA GLY A 33 -12.14 -5.33 -1.22
C GLY A 33 -13.56 -4.96 -1.69
N LEU A 34 -13.81 -3.74 -2.18
CA LEU A 34 -15.08 -3.40 -2.84
C LEU A 34 -15.26 -4.16 -4.16
N VAL A 35 -14.25 -4.11 -5.05
CA VAL A 35 -14.29 -4.73 -6.37
C VAL A 35 -14.39 -6.25 -6.28
N PHE A 36 -13.58 -6.86 -5.42
CA PHE A 36 -13.55 -8.31 -5.22
C PHE A 36 -14.56 -8.81 -4.17
N ARG A 37 -15.36 -7.92 -3.58
CA ARG A 37 -16.33 -8.19 -2.51
C ARG A 37 -15.71 -8.99 -1.36
N LEU A 38 -14.48 -8.64 -0.98
CA LEU A 38 -13.73 -9.35 0.05
C LEU A 38 -14.21 -8.90 1.44
N PRO A 39 -14.27 -9.83 2.40
CA PRO A 39 -14.52 -9.48 3.79
C PRO A 39 -13.33 -8.71 4.36
N MET A 40 -13.50 -7.41 4.57
CA MET A 40 -12.46 -6.47 5.05
C MET A 40 -11.87 -6.87 6.41
N THR A 41 -12.59 -7.67 7.20
CA THR A 41 -12.14 -8.17 8.51
C THR A 41 -11.26 -9.42 8.43
N LYS A 42 -11.04 -9.98 7.24
CA LYS A 42 -10.19 -11.15 7.02
C LYS A 42 -8.89 -10.76 6.34
N LEU A 43 -7.81 -11.46 6.69
CA LEU A 43 -6.49 -11.27 6.10
C LEU A 43 -6.47 -11.44 4.57
N VAL A 44 -7.42 -12.20 4.00
CA VAL A 44 -7.56 -12.33 2.54
C VAL A 44 -7.81 -10.99 1.82
N SER A 45 -8.37 -9.99 2.52
CA SER A 45 -8.56 -8.64 1.96
C SER A 45 -7.24 -7.92 1.68
N LEU A 46 -6.12 -8.39 2.23
CA LEU A 46 -4.78 -7.84 1.99
C LEU A 46 -4.16 -8.31 0.68
N VAL A 47 -4.71 -9.37 0.05
CA VAL A 47 -4.13 -9.94 -1.17
C VAL A 47 -4.02 -8.91 -2.31
N PRO A 48 -5.05 -8.12 -2.63
CA PRO A 48 -4.95 -7.14 -3.72
C PRO A 48 -3.88 -6.07 -3.49
N ILE A 49 -3.79 -5.53 -2.26
CA ILE A 49 -2.79 -4.52 -1.92
C ILE A 49 -1.37 -5.09 -1.92
N ILE A 50 -1.17 -6.33 -1.44
CA ILE A 50 0.13 -6.99 -1.49
C ILE A 50 0.59 -7.21 -2.93
N ILE A 51 -0.29 -7.74 -3.79
CA ILE A 51 0.04 -7.98 -5.20
C ILE A 51 0.41 -6.68 -5.91
N LEU A 52 -0.41 -5.64 -5.74
CA LEU A 52 -0.15 -4.33 -6.36
C LEU A 52 1.09 -3.66 -5.80
N GLY A 53 1.29 -3.70 -4.48
CA GLY A 53 2.48 -3.14 -3.84
C GLY A 53 3.76 -3.81 -4.33
N VAL A 54 3.80 -5.14 -4.39
CA VAL A 54 4.95 -5.88 -4.93
C VAL A 54 5.20 -5.53 -6.39
N ALA A 55 4.14 -5.47 -7.22
CA ALA A 55 4.26 -5.12 -8.63
C ALA A 55 4.81 -3.70 -8.84
N MET A 56 4.37 -2.73 -8.03
CA MET A 56 4.88 -1.37 -8.04
C MET A 56 6.36 -1.32 -7.69
N GLU A 57 6.77 -1.94 -6.58
CA GLU A 57 8.17 -1.88 -6.14
C GLU A 57 9.13 -2.65 -7.05
N ILE A 58 8.69 -3.78 -7.63
CA ILE A 58 9.47 -4.45 -8.69
C ILE A 58 9.66 -3.51 -9.88
N SER A 59 8.61 -2.78 -10.27
CA SER A 59 8.69 -1.83 -11.37
C SER A 59 9.66 -0.69 -11.05
N ASP A 60 9.66 -0.20 -9.81
CA ASP A 60 10.56 0.87 -9.37
C ASP A 60 12.03 0.43 -9.37
N VAL A 61 12.32 -0.79 -8.89
CA VAL A 61 13.70 -1.31 -8.87
C VAL A 61 14.18 -1.65 -10.28
N MET A 62 13.34 -2.26 -11.13
CA MET A 62 13.72 -2.74 -12.45
C MET A 62 13.73 -1.64 -13.53
N PHE A 63 12.78 -0.71 -13.49
CA PHE A 63 12.61 0.29 -14.55
C PHE A 63 12.99 1.71 -14.12
N LEU A 64 12.85 2.05 -12.84
CA LEU A 64 13.14 3.40 -12.32
C LEU A 64 14.48 3.49 -11.56
N ALA A 65 15.21 2.38 -11.47
CA ALA A 65 16.51 2.26 -10.79
C ALA A 65 16.46 2.70 -9.31
N GLN A 66 15.32 2.52 -8.64
CA GLN A 66 15.18 2.78 -7.22
C GLN A 66 16.06 1.84 -6.39
N ALA A 67 16.67 2.37 -5.34
CA ALA A 67 17.46 1.56 -4.41
C ALA A 67 16.57 0.48 -3.74
N PRO A 68 17.00 -0.80 -3.67
CA PRO A 68 16.19 -1.89 -3.10
C PRO A 68 15.72 -1.62 -1.67
N VAL A 69 16.57 -0.98 -0.85
CA VAL A 69 16.23 -0.62 0.53
C VAL A 69 15.04 0.35 0.59
N ARG A 70 15.00 1.32 -0.33
CA ARG A 70 13.89 2.28 -0.40
C ARG A 70 12.60 1.60 -0.86
N ALA A 71 12.69 0.68 -1.82
CA ALA A 71 11.54 -0.10 -2.29
C ALA A 71 10.90 -0.94 -1.17
N VAL A 72 11.72 -1.56 -0.32
CA VAL A 72 11.23 -2.29 0.87
C VAL A 72 10.52 -1.35 1.85
N SER A 73 11.07 -0.16 2.06
CA SER A 73 10.45 0.84 2.93
C SER A 73 9.12 1.34 2.37
N ASP A 74 9.06 1.67 1.09
CA ASP A 74 7.84 2.13 0.41
C ASP A 74 6.74 1.05 0.48
N PHE A 75 7.10 -0.22 0.23
CA PHE A 75 6.18 -1.36 0.42
C PHE A 75 5.66 -1.43 1.86
N ALA A 76 6.53 -1.26 2.85
CA ALA A 76 6.15 -1.33 4.25
C ALA A 76 5.16 -0.22 4.61
N PHE A 77 5.42 1.03 4.20
CA PHE A 77 4.49 2.15 4.43
C PHE A 77 3.14 1.96 3.74
N LEU A 78 3.12 1.30 2.58
CA LEU A 78 1.90 1.02 1.84
C LEU A 78 1.08 -0.12 2.47
N VAL A 79 1.71 -1.23 2.91
CA VAL A 79 1.00 -2.45 3.32
C VAL A 79 0.84 -2.59 4.83
N VAL A 80 1.86 -2.26 5.63
CA VAL A 80 1.87 -2.56 7.07
C VAL A 80 0.75 -1.87 7.84
N PRO A 81 0.41 -0.59 7.61
CA PRO A 81 -0.71 0.05 8.32
C PRO A 81 -2.03 -0.67 8.07
N VAL A 82 -2.28 -1.09 6.83
CA VAL A 82 -3.50 -1.84 6.47
C VAL A 82 -3.49 -3.22 7.12
N LEU A 83 -2.35 -3.92 7.11
CA LEU A 83 -2.18 -5.20 7.79
C LEU A 83 -2.51 -5.09 9.28
N ILE A 84 -2.02 -4.05 9.96
CA ILE A 84 -2.29 -3.79 11.37
C ILE A 84 -3.80 -3.59 11.59
N VAL A 85 -4.44 -2.75 10.78
CA VAL A 85 -5.89 -2.50 10.86
C VAL A 85 -6.69 -3.78 10.69
N VAL A 86 -6.41 -4.55 9.63
CA VAL A 86 -7.11 -5.82 9.35
C VAL A 86 -6.84 -6.85 10.43
N PHE A 87 -5.63 -6.90 10.99
CA PHE A 87 -5.30 -7.80 12.09
C PHE A 87 -6.14 -7.49 13.34
N PHE A 88 -6.22 -6.23 13.77
CA PHE A 88 -7.06 -5.85 14.90
C PHE A 88 -8.54 -6.13 14.66
N GLN A 89 -9.04 -5.86 13.45
CA GLN A 89 -10.40 -6.22 13.05
C GLN A 89 -10.64 -7.73 13.09
N HIS A 90 -9.66 -8.53 12.66
CA HIS A 90 -9.72 -9.98 12.69
C HIS A 90 -9.83 -10.53 14.12
N GLN A 91 -9.10 -9.93 15.07
CA GLN A 91 -9.17 -10.25 16.51
C GLN A 91 -10.49 -9.80 17.16
N GLY A 92 -11.39 -9.15 16.42
CA GLY A 92 -12.71 -8.75 16.90
C GLY A 92 -12.75 -7.39 17.61
N TRP A 93 -11.69 -6.58 17.52
CA TRP A 93 -11.64 -5.26 18.18
C TRP A 93 -12.64 -4.24 17.58
N ALA A 94 -13.13 -4.50 16.37
CA ALA A 94 -14.14 -3.67 15.70
C ALA A 94 -15.55 -4.29 15.76
N ARG A 95 -15.78 -5.32 16.58
CA ARG A 95 -17.11 -5.92 16.82
C ARG A 95 -17.75 -5.23 18.04
N THR A 96 -18.18 -3.99 17.87
CA THR A 96 -19.12 -3.30 18.77
C THR A 96 -20.37 -2.98 18.00
#